data_AF-A0A938N4D9-F1
#
_entry.id   AF-A0A938N4D9-F1
#
_cell.length_a   1.000
_cell.length_b   1.000
_cell.length_c   1.000
_cell.angle_alpha   90.00
_cell.angle_beta   90.00
_cell.angle_gamma   90.00
#
_symmetry.space_group_name_H-M   'P 1'
#
loop_
_entity.id
_entity.type
_entity.pdbx_description
1 polymer ?
#
loop_
_entity_poly.entity_id
_entity_poly.type
_entity_poly.pdbx_seq_one_letter_code
_entity_poly.pdbx_strand_id
1 'polypeptide(L)'
;MLLIGEPAAGKTTIASLLAMAALDQWNASTLKLDDPGKVAEHWNPDEPSQFFWLDDAFGVTQYEDFLVHRWNHILPQIRPMLRKGAKIVMTSRDYIYNRARKDLKESAFPLLKESQVVIDVQDLSAGEKRQILYNHLKLGKQPRSFRTEIKPYLEDVASHPRFIPETARRLGDPLFTKDLFIDEYYIGQFVEKREQLLQEVLQGLDADSKAALALIYMRNGRLESPIQLRPSETQALERLGSDLGGCVAALEALKGSLVLLSYASGEYVWQFKHPTIGDAYAAILVQSPEHLGIYMEGSAPERLVDQVTCGDVGIEKAVVVPKSLFPQMLAKLEAVSQSKSYKSAWLSTFGAKRDLQGFLARRCSKEFLSLYLQHNPDLLDQVAEPGLFLDTVPEVRLAKRLHEVGLLPEEKRKKFVETVSNYALEGQDANALDDDGIRSLFTDGEFEALVRRVRTELLPRLGDVRREWESNHSSGVPPEEHMQQLLELFDSLKKQFGDDESAVKLIDREIRRTSEWIDENTPEEPERAPRNLGNVEAQVKPQSTRSIFDDVDANEDVETE
;
A
#
# COMPACT_ATOMS: atom_id res chain seq x y z
N MET A 1 0.12 37.08 16.03
CA MET A 1 -0.74 36.03 15.44
C MET A 1 0.09 34.76 15.34
N LEU A 2 -0.49 33.62 15.73
CA LEU A 2 0.14 32.31 15.59
C LEU A 2 -0.75 31.43 14.69
N LEU A 3 -0.20 31.00 13.55
CA LEU A 3 -0.82 30.10 12.59
C LEU A 3 -0.43 28.66 12.93
N ILE A 4 -1.40 27.87 13.38
CA ILE A 4 -1.24 26.47 13.78
C ILE A 4 -1.98 25.62 12.76
N GLY A 5 -1.49 24.42 12.43
CA GLY A 5 -2.17 23.53 11.50
C GLY A 5 -1.33 22.33 11.10
N GLU A 6 -1.94 21.39 10.38
CA GLU A 6 -1.28 20.19 9.87
C GLU A 6 -0.06 20.51 8.96
N PRO A 7 0.94 19.62 8.85
CA PRO A 7 1.98 19.73 7.83
C PRO A 7 1.39 19.99 6.44
N ALA A 8 1.99 20.93 5.71
CA ALA A 8 1.55 21.33 4.37
C ALA A 8 0.12 21.91 4.25
N ALA A 9 -0.44 22.42 5.36
CA ALA A 9 -1.72 23.16 5.37
C ALA A 9 -1.69 24.57 4.71
N GLY A 10 -0.55 25.00 4.15
CA GLY A 10 -0.43 26.34 3.53
C GLY A 10 -0.14 27.49 4.49
N LYS A 11 0.28 27.21 5.74
CA LYS A 11 0.60 28.22 6.77
C LYS A 11 1.66 29.22 6.31
N THR A 12 2.76 28.73 5.75
CA THR A 12 3.85 29.52 5.18
C THR A 12 3.35 30.46 4.07
N THR A 13 2.44 29.98 3.22
CA THR A 13 1.81 30.79 2.18
C THR A 13 0.97 31.91 2.78
N ILE A 14 0.13 31.60 3.76
CA ILE A 14 -0.70 32.62 4.45
C ILE A 14 0.19 33.65 5.16
N ALA A 15 1.26 33.22 5.84
CA ALA A 15 2.21 34.12 6.47
C ALA A 15 2.91 35.05 5.44
N SER A 16 3.27 34.51 4.27
CA SER A 16 3.86 35.31 3.18
C SER A 16 2.88 36.34 2.60
N LEU A 17 1.60 35.98 2.46
CA LEU A 17 0.55 36.90 2.00
C LEU A 17 0.29 38.01 3.03
N LEU A 18 0.28 37.67 4.32
CA LEU A 18 0.17 38.66 5.40
C LEU A 18 1.37 39.61 5.41
N ALA A 19 2.57 39.11 5.14
CA ALA A 19 3.78 39.91 5.02
C ALA A 19 3.71 40.88 3.82
N MET A 20 3.25 40.41 2.66
CA MET A 20 3.01 41.27 1.48
C MET A 20 1.94 42.33 1.74
N ALA A 21 0.81 41.95 2.35
CA ALA A 21 -0.25 42.89 2.71
C ALA A 21 0.22 43.93 3.74
N ALA A 22 1.11 43.55 4.67
CA ALA A 22 1.70 44.48 5.63
C ALA A 22 2.62 45.49 4.94
N LEU A 23 3.40 45.07 3.95
CA LEU A 23 4.21 45.97 3.12
C LEU A 23 3.34 46.96 2.34
N ASP A 24 2.30 46.46 1.68
CA ASP A 24 1.46 47.27 0.78
C ASP A 24 0.51 48.21 1.55
N GLN A 25 -0.28 47.66 2.49
CA GLN A 25 -1.35 48.41 3.15
C GLN A 25 -0.86 49.20 4.37
N TRP A 26 0.18 48.72 5.07
CA TRP A 26 0.66 49.34 6.31
C TRP A 26 2.03 50.00 6.16
N ASN A 27 2.61 49.96 4.95
CA ASN A 27 3.96 50.41 4.65
C ASN A 27 4.97 49.89 5.70
N ALA A 28 4.77 48.64 6.14
CA ALA A 28 5.47 48.09 7.29
C ALA A 28 6.81 47.47 6.87
N SER A 29 7.89 47.82 7.57
CA SER A 29 9.19 47.17 7.37
C SER A 29 9.10 45.71 7.78
N THR A 30 9.28 44.82 6.80
CA THR A 30 8.94 43.41 6.92
C THR A 30 10.21 42.55 6.95
N LEU A 31 10.34 41.75 8.00
CA LEU A 31 11.51 40.95 8.30
C LEU A 31 11.11 39.48 8.46
N LYS A 32 11.64 38.60 7.59
CA LYS A 32 11.57 37.15 7.80
C LYS A 32 12.75 36.73 8.67
N LEU A 33 12.47 36.15 9.82
CA LEU A 33 13.47 35.73 10.81
C LEU A 33 13.34 34.24 11.07
N ASP A 34 14.48 33.61 11.31
CA ASP A 34 14.67 32.19 11.66
C ASP A 34 14.86 31.99 13.18
N ASP A 35 15.11 33.08 13.91
CA ASP A 35 15.41 33.05 15.33
C ASP A 35 14.58 34.06 16.13
N PRO A 36 14.02 33.66 17.28
CA PRO A 36 13.27 34.57 18.14
C PRO A 36 14.11 35.78 18.60
N GLY A 37 15.39 35.58 18.96
CA GLY A 37 16.28 36.62 19.47
C GLY A 37 16.45 37.79 18.52
N LYS A 38 16.48 37.51 17.21
CA LYS A 38 16.59 38.54 16.16
C LYS A 38 15.44 39.52 16.15
N VAL A 39 14.26 39.16 16.68
CA VAL A 39 13.12 40.09 16.80
C VAL A 39 13.48 41.26 17.71
N ALA A 40 14.14 40.99 18.84
CA ALA A 40 14.56 42.04 19.77
C ALA A 40 15.71 42.87 19.20
N GLU A 41 16.62 42.25 18.45
CA GLU A 41 17.76 42.93 17.81
C GLU A 41 17.33 43.89 16.70
N HIS A 42 16.31 43.52 15.92
CA HIS A 42 15.86 44.29 14.76
C HIS A 42 14.67 45.22 15.07
N TRP A 43 14.17 45.22 16.30
CA TRP A 43 13.12 46.15 16.70
C TRP A 43 13.64 47.58 16.76
N ASN A 44 13.00 48.47 16.01
CA ASN A 44 13.28 49.89 15.99
C ASN A 44 12.12 50.68 16.61
N PRO A 45 12.29 51.31 17.79
CA PRO A 45 11.26 52.12 18.42
C PRO A 45 10.78 53.33 17.61
N ASP A 46 11.61 53.83 16.69
CA ASP A 46 11.31 54.98 15.82
C ASP A 46 10.55 54.57 14.56
N GLU A 47 10.40 53.27 14.31
CA GLU A 47 9.65 52.68 13.20
C GLU A 47 8.51 51.80 13.75
N PRO A 48 7.35 52.38 14.11
CA PRO A 48 6.29 51.64 14.80
C PRO A 48 5.58 50.60 13.90
N SER A 49 5.67 50.73 12.57
CA SER A 49 5.08 49.81 11.59
C SER A 49 6.13 48.77 11.15
N GLN A 50 6.50 47.85 12.05
CA GLN A 50 7.36 46.70 11.71
C GLN A 50 6.53 45.41 11.71
N PHE A 51 6.83 44.52 10.76
CA PHE A 51 6.20 43.21 10.64
C PHE A 51 7.26 42.11 10.67
N PHE A 52 7.18 41.23 11.67
CA PHE A 52 8.09 40.09 11.82
C PHE A 52 7.39 38.80 11.44
N TRP A 53 8.01 38.01 10.56
CA TRP A 53 7.55 36.68 10.18
C TRP A 53 8.56 35.63 10.66
N LEU A 54 8.11 34.72 11.52
CA LEU A 54 8.86 33.54 11.94
C LEU A 54 8.14 32.28 11.46
N ASP A 55 8.74 31.63 10.46
CA ASP A 55 8.31 30.33 9.94
C ASP A 55 8.77 29.24 10.93
N ASP A 56 7.95 28.20 11.14
CA ASP A 56 8.22 27.09 12.05
C ASP A 56 8.83 27.50 13.42
N ALA A 57 8.17 28.44 14.11
CA ALA A 57 8.71 29.20 15.24
C ALA A 57 9.14 28.39 16.48
N PHE A 58 8.84 27.08 16.52
CA PHE A 58 9.15 26.16 17.61
C PHE A 58 9.90 24.89 17.15
N GLY A 59 10.35 24.89 15.89
CA GLY A 59 11.12 23.81 15.27
C GLY A 59 10.54 23.40 13.91
N VAL A 60 11.43 23.03 12.98
CA VAL A 60 11.09 22.80 11.56
C VAL A 60 10.42 21.44 11.37
N THR A 61 10.99 20.39 11.95
CA THR A 61 10.50 19.00 11.83
C THR A 61 10.09 18.40 13.17
N GLN A 62 10.80 18.75 14.23
CA GLN A 62 10.55 18.32 15.60
C GLN A 62 10.54 19.51 16.54
N TYR A 63 10.08 19.28 17.76
CA TYR A 63 10.18 20.27 18.82
C TYR A 63 11.63 20.57 19.18
N GLU A 64 11.97 21.86 19.22
CA GLU A 64 13.30 22.36 19.57
C GLU A 64 13.22 23.20 20.85
N ASP A 65 13.66 22.63 21.96
CA ASP A 65 13.57 23.20 23.32
C ASP A 65 14.24 24.58 23.44
N PHE A 66 15.41 24.75 22.82
CA PHE A 66 16.16 26.01 22.86
C PHE A 66 15.39 27.18 22.24
N LEU A 67 14.54 26.94 21.22
CA LEU A 67 13.69 27.98 20.63
C LEU A 67 12.64 28.47 21.63
N VAL A 68 12.00 27.55 22.36
CA VAL A 68 11.04 27.91 23.41
C VAL A 68 11.72 28.64 24.57
N HIS A 69 12.91 28.20 24.98
CA HIS A 69 13.68 28.91 26.00
C HIS A 69 14.03 30.33 25.57
N ARG A 70 14.42 30.54 24.31
CA ARG A 70 14.65 31.89 23.76
C ARG A 70 13.37 32.72 23.70
N TRP A 71 12.26 32.15 23.24
CA TRP A 71 10.96 32.81 23.31
C TRP A 71 10.64 33.25 24.73
N ASN A 72 10.73 32.35 25.72
CA ASN A 72 10.49 32.67 27.12
C ASN A 72 11.37 33.82 27.65
N HIS A 73 12.59 34.00 27.12
CA HIS A 73 13.49 35.09 27.49
C HIS A 73 13.13 36.43 26.83
N ILE A 74 12.77 36.43 25.54
CA ILE A 74 12.50 37.67 24.79
C ILE A 74 11.05 38.15 24.90
N LEU A 75 10.09 37.25 25.20
CA LEU A 75 8.66 37.56 25.24
C LEU A 75 8.32 38.76 26.15
N PRO A 76 8.92 38.92 27.35
CA PRO A 76 8.75 40.12 28.16
C PRO A 76 9.25 41.40 27.48
N GLN A 77 10.31 41.31 26.68
CA GLN A 77 11.00 42.43 26.03
C GLN A 77 10.25 42.93 24.80
N ILE A 78 9.53 42.05 24.08
CA ILE A 78 8.77 42.40 22.87
C ILE A 78 7.32 42.84 23.15
N ARG A 79 6.83 42.72 24.39
CA ARG A 79 5.48 43.21 24.78
C ARG A 79 5.28 44.71 24.52
N PRO A 80 6.22 45.62 24.89
CA PRO A 80 6.11 47.04 24.59
C PRO A 80 6.12 47.33 23.09
N MET A 81 6.92 46.58 22.32
CA MET A 81 6.99 46.67 20.86
C MET A 81 5.63 46.42 20.22
N LEU A 82 4.92 45.35 20.62
CA LEU A 82 3.60 45.02 20.09
C LEU A 82 2.54 46.08 20.44
N ARG A 83 2.61 46.66 21.64
CA ARG A 83 1.72 47.77 22.05
C ARG A 83 1.95 49.04 21.25
N LYS A 84 3.16 49.26 20.72
CA LYS A 84 3.51 50.40 19.88
C LYS A 84 3.15 50.22 18.39
N GLY A 85 2.61 49.07 17.99
CA GLY A 85 2.06 48.85 16.66
C GLY A 85 2.78 47.79 15.82
N ALA A 86 3.93 47.29 16.28
CA ALA A 86 4.63 46.21 15.59
C ALA A 86 3.82 44.91 15.60
N LYS A 87 3.95 44.12 14.55
CA LYS A 87 3.17 42.90 14.33
C LYS A 87 4.10 41.71 14.16
N ILE A 88 3.69 40.56 14.69
CA ILE A 88 4.41 39.30 14.54
C ILE A 88 3.43 38.25 14.02
N VAL A 89 3.81 37.57 12.93
CA VAL A 89 3.20 36.32 12.50
C VAL A 89 4.18 35.17 12.75
N MET A 90 3.69 34.13 13.41
CA MET A 90 4.42 32.89 13.62
C MET A 90 3.65 31.75 12.98
N THR A 91 4.35 30.74 12.45
CA THR A 91 3.72 29.49 12.01
C THR A 91 4.26 28.33 12.83
N SER A 92 3.44 27.30 13.10
CA SER A 92 3.90 26.06 13.70
C SER A 92 3.02 24.89 13.26
N ARG A 93 3.60 23.68 13.24
CA ARG A 93 2.83 22.44 13.15
C ARG A 93 2.13 22.16 14.48
N ASP A 94 0.97 21.50 14.43
CA ASP A 94 0.14 21.22 15.62
C ASP A 94 0.89 20.46 16.70
N TYR A 95 1.53 19.35 16.35
CA TYR A 95 2.24 18.51 17.33
C TYR A 95 3.45 19.20 17.96
N ILE A 96 4.17 20.02 17.17
CA ILE A 96 5.30 20.81 17.65
C ILE A 96 4.80 21.86 18.65
N TYR A 97 3.72 22.56 18.31
CA TYR A 97 3.13 23.57 19.18
C TYR A 97 2.55 22.95 20.46
N ASN A 98 1.88 21.80 20.37
CA ASN A 98 1.33 21.08 21.53
C ASN A 98 2.42 20.69 22.54
N ARG A 99 3.61 20.33 22.06
CA ARG A 99 4.78 20.08 22.91
C ARG A 99 5.35 21.38 23.47
N ALA A 100 5.61 22.37 22.61
CA ALA A 100 6.14 23.68 22.98
C ALA A 100 5.29 24.41 24.04
N ARG A 101 3.96 24.29 23.96
CA ARG A 101 3.02 24.92 24.90
C ARG A 101 3.23 24.46 26.36
N LYS A 102 3.72 23.24 26.58
CA LYS A 102 3.99 22.74 27.94
C LYS A 102 5.16 23.47 28.60
N ASP A 103 6.12 23.93 27.80
CA ASP A 103 7.35 24.59 28.26
C ASP A 103 7.31 26.13 28.11
N LEU A 104 6.36 26.65 27.32
CA LEU A 104 6.07 28.07 27.22
C LEU A 104 5.43 28.59 28.51
N LYS A 105 5.97 29.69 29.04
CA LYS A 105 5.40 30.36 30.21
C LYS A 105 4.11 31.10 29.81
N GLU A 106 2.94 30.44 29.91
CA GLU A 106 1.65 31.02 29.53
C GLU A 106 1.37 32.38 30.21
N SER A 107 1.79 32.55 31.47
CA SER A 107 1.68 33.81 32.22
C SER A 107 2.52 34.95 31.63
N ALA A 108 3.62 34.63 30.94
CA ALA A 108 4.50 35.59 30.30
C ALA A 108 3.95 36.07 28.95
N PHE A 109 2.91 35.45 28.38
CA PHE A 109 2.33 35.93 27.13
C PHE A 109 0.90 35.40 26.79
N PRO A 110 -0.16 35.91 27.47
CA PRO A 110 -1.55 35.53 27.17
C PRO A 110 -1.98 35.73 25.71
N LEU A 111 -1.39 36.73 25.03
CA LEU A 111 -1.61 37.05 23.62
C LEU A 111 -1.32 35.88 22.66
N LEU A 112 -0.40 34.98 23.01
CA LEU A 112 -0.12 33.77 22.20
C LEU A 112 -1.28 32.78 22.23
N LYS A 113 -2.11 32.80 23.29
CA LYS A 113 -3.31 31.98 23.43
C LYS A 113 -4.54 32.66 22.81
N GLU A 114 -4.62 33.99 22.95
CA GLU A 114 -5.74 34.79 22.45
C GLU A 114 -5.69 35.06 20.93
N SER A 115 -4.50 34.99 20.31
CA SER A 115 -4.30 35.29 18.87
C SER A 115 -3.89 34.07 18.02
N GLN A 116 -4.37 32.88 18.42
CA GLN A 116 -4.19 31.64 17.65
C GLN A 116 -5.22 31.55 16.54
N VAL A 117 -4.73 31.22 15.35
CA VAL A 117 -5.57 30.86 14.21
C VAL A 117 -5.16 29.43 13.85
N VAL A 118 -6.10 28.50 14.05
CA VAL A 118 -5.93 27.11 13.61
C VAL A 118 -6.38 27.05 12.16
N ILE A 119 -5.47 26.65 11.29
CA ILE A 119 -5.69 26.39 9.87
C ILE A 119 -6.02 24.91 9.75
N ASP A 120 -7.32 24.60 9.73
CA ASP A 120 -7.80 23.27 9.43
C ASP A 120 -8.07 23.14 7.93
N VAL A 121 -7.34 22.25 7.27
CA VAL A 121 -7.50 21.98 5.84
C VAL A 121 -8.79 21.20 5.57
N GLN A 122 -9.32 20.48 6.56
CA GLN A 122 -10.57 19.73 6.46
C GLN A 122 -11.78 20.66 6.36
N ASP A 123 -11.68 21.87 6.90
CA ASP A 123 -12.73 22.88 6.87
C ASP A 123 -12.74 23.73 5.59
N LEU A 124 -11.83 23.49 4.64
CA LEU A 124 -11.85 24.17 3.34
C LEU A 124 -13.14 23.86 2.59
N SER A 125 -13.89 24.90 2.23
CA SER A 125 -15.07 24.78 1.40
C SER A 125 -14.72 24.28 -0.01
N ALA A 126 -15.69 23.70 -0.71
CA ALA A 126 -15.50 23.25 -2.08
C ALA A 126 -15.04 24.39 -3.01
N GLY A 127 -15.51 25.62 -2.79
CA GLY A 127 -15.06 26.80 -3.54
C GLY A 127 -13.59 27.13 -3.31
N GLU A 128 -13.14 27.10 -2.05
CA GLU A 128 -11.73 27.36 -1.71
C GLU A 128 -10.81 26.29 -2.28
N LYS A 129 -11.18 25.02 -2.19
CA LYS A 129 -10.39 23.92 -2.79
C LYS A 129 -10.21 24.10 -4.29
N ARG A 130 -11.28 24.47 -5.01
CA ARG A 130 -11.22 24.77 -6.45
C ARG A 130 -10.30 25.95 -6.75
N GLN A 131 -10.43 27.03 -5.99
CA GLN A 131 -9.61 28.24 -6.20
C GLN A 131 -8.12 27.97 -5.95
N ILE A 132 -7.80 27.22 -4.89
CA ILE A 132 -6.43 26.82 -4.57
C ILE A 132 -5.85 25.99 -5.72
N LEU A 133 -6.58 24.97 -6.18
CA LEU A 133 -6.16 24.12 -7.30
C LEU A 133 -5.96 24.93 -8.59
N TYR A 134 -6.92 25.79 -8.92
CA TYR A 134 -6.87 26.64 -10.10
C TYR A 134 -5.63 27.54 -10.09
N ASN A 135 -5.40 28.26 -8.98
CA ASN A 135 -4.28 29.19 -8.86
C ASN A 135 -2.93 28.47 -9.03
N HIS A 136 -2.74 27.32 -8.39
CA HIS A 136 -1.50 26.57 -8.50
C HIS A 136 -1.25 25.97 -9.90
N LEU A 137 -2.30 25.63 -10.65
CA LEU A 137 -2.16 25.18 -12.04
C LEU A 137 -1.93 26.34 -13.01
N LYS A 138 -2.68 27.44 -12.84
CA LYS A 138 -2.62 28.61 -13.74
C LYS A 138 -1.30 29.38 -13.59
N LEU A 139 -0.87 29.63 -12.35
CA LEU A 139 0.38 30.32 -12.01
C LEU A 139 1.58 29.36 -11.86
N GLY A 140 1.33 28.06 -12.01
CA GLY A 140 2.35 27.02 -11.93
C GLY A 140 3.26 26.96 -13.15
N LYS A 141 4.12 25.94 -13.17
CA LYS A 141 5.10 25.71 -14.25
C LYS A 141 4.62 24.71 -15.30
N GLN A 142 3.37 24.25 -15.20
CA GLN A 142 2.85 23.22 -16.11
C GLN A 142 2.70 23.73 -17.54
N PRO A 143 3.09 22.93 -18.54
CA PRO A 143 2.85 23.28 -19.94
C PRO A 143 1.35 23.30 -20.22
N ARG A 144 0.97 24.05 -21.25
CA ARG A 144 -0.44 24.17 -21.65
C ARG A 144 -1.05 22.81 -22.01
N SER A 145 -0.31 21.95 -22.70
CA SER A 145 -0.75 20.59 -23.06
C SER A 145 -1.22 19.80 -21.83
N PHE A 146 -0.41 19.79 -20.76
CA PHE A 146 -0.76 19.14 -19.49
C PHE A 146 -2.03 19.75 -18.88
N ARG A 147 -2.15 21.08 -18.86
CA ARG A 147 -3.33 21.77 -18.30
C ARG A 147 -4.61 21.43 -19.07
N THR A 148 -4.54 21.34 -20.40
CA THR A 148 -5.68 20.92 -21.23
C THR A 148 -6.04 19.45 -20.97
N GLU A 149 -5.06 18.58 -20.82
CA GLU A 149 -5.26 17.14 -20.61
C GLU A 149 -5.84 16.82 -19.23
N ILE A 150 -5.39 17.51 -18.18
CA ILE A 150 -5.86 17.29 -16.80
C ILE A 150 -7.20 17.98 -16.49
N LYS A 151 -7.58 19.00 -17.28
CA LYS A 151 -8.79 19.82 -17.08
C LYS A 151 -10.07 19.04 -16.76
N PRO A 152 -10.38 17.93 -17.45
CA PRO A 152 -11.60 17.17 -17.17
C PRO A 152 -11.67 16.58 -15.75
N TYR A 153 -10.52 16.38 -15.10
CA TYR A 153 -10.40 15.71 -13.80
C TYR A 153 -10.30 16.70 -12.62
N LEU A 154 -10.20 18.01 -12.87
CA LEU A 154 -9.91 18.99 -11.81
C LEU A 154 -11.04 19.17 -10.80
N GLU A 155 -12.30 18.99 -11.21
CA GLU A 155 -13.44 18.98 -10.29
C GLU A 155 -13.36 17.79 -9.33
N ASP A 156 -12.97 16.61 -9.82
CA ASP A 156 -12.83 15.41 -9.00
C ASP A 156 -11.64 15.54 -8.05
N VAL A 157 -10.53 16.12 -8.50
CA VAL A 157 -9.36 16.43 -7.65
C VAL A 157 -9.73 17.41 -6.53
N ALA A 158 -10.44 18.50 -6.84
CA ALA A 158 -10.80 19.53 -5.86
C ALA A 158 -11.86 19.03 -4.86
N SER A 159 -12.79 18.18 -5.30
CA SER A 159 -13.82 17.57 -4.45
C SER A 159 -13.30 16.36 -3.67
N HIS A 160 -12.13 15.84 -4.02
CA HIS A 160 -11.54 14.68 -3.37
C HIS A 160 -11.41 14.89 -1.85
N PRO A 161 -11.85 13.92 -1.00
CA PRO A 161 -11.80 14.06 0.46
C PRO A 161 -10.41 14.31 1.01
N ARG A 162 -9.38 13.86 0.29
CA ARG A 162 -7.97 14.00 0.66
C ARG A 162 -7.25 15.19 0.01
N PHE A 163 -7.95 16.09 -0.66
CA PHE A 163 -7.34 17.30 -1.21
C PHE A 163 -6.73 18.18 -0.11
N ILE A 164 -5.49 18.64 -0.32
CA ILE A 164 -4.82 19.67 0.49
C ILE A 164 -4.11 20.67 -0.44
N PRO A 165 -3.77 21.88 0.03
CA PRO A 165 -3.05 22.86 -0.79
C PRO A 165 -1.76 22.32 -1.43
N GLU A 166 -1.06 21.42 -0.75
CA GLU A 166 0.15 20.78 -1.29
C GLU A 166 -0.12 19.87 -2.49
N THR A 167 -1.30 19.23 -2.57
CA THR A 167 -1.73 18.48 -3.76
C THR A 167 -1.77 19.42 -4.96
N ALA A 168 -2.36 20.60 -4.80
CA ALA A 168 -2.43 21.61 -5.84
C ALA A 168 -1.03 22.10 -6.26
N ARG A 169 -0.15 22.39 -5.29
CA ARG A 169 1.24 22.77 -5.57
C ARG A 169 1.98 21.72 -6.39
N ARG A 170 1.91 20.44 -6.00
CA ARG A 170 2.57 19.32 -6.70
C ARG A 170 2.00 19.15 -8.11
N LEU A 171 0.68 19.24 -8.26
CA LEU A 171 0.05 19.14 -9.57
C LEU A 171 0.41 20.31 -10.50
N GLY A 172 0.71 21.48 -9.93
CA GLY A 172 1.17 22.68 -10.63
C GLY A 172 2.65 22.70 -11.02
N ASP A 173 3.44 21.68 -10.68
CA ASP A 173 4.89 21.63 -10.97
C ASP A 173 5.27 20.35 -11.76
N PRO A 174 5.88 20.49 -12.97
CA PRO A 174 6.33 19.37 -13.79
C PRO A 174 7.24 18.38 -13.07
N LEU A 175 7.97 18.80 -12.03
CA LEU A 175 8.86 17.91 -11.26
C LEU A 175 8.12 16.74 -10.63
N PHE A 176 6.88 16.93 -10.19
CA PHE A 176 6.09 15.91 -9.48
C PHE A 176 5.16 15.12 -10.39
N THR A 177 5.06 15.49 -11.66
CA THR A 177 4.07 14.95 -12.61
C THR A 177 4.70 14.24 -13.81
N LYS A 178 6.02 14.06 -13.83
CA LYS A 178 6.76 13.42 -14.95
C LYS A 178 6.24 12.04 -15.32
N ASP A 179 5.92 11.22 -14.31
CA ASP A 179 5.44 9.84 -14.47
C ASP A 179 3.93 9.72 -14.23
N LEU A 180 3.21 10.84 -14.14
CA LEU A 180 1.78 10.83 -13.89
C LEU A 180 1.03 10.58 -15.20
N PHE A 181 0.42 9.39 -15.31
CA PHE A 181 -0.52 9.12 -16.38
C PHE A 181 -1.84 9.87 -16.11
N ILE A 182 -2.33 10.62 -17.10
CA ILE A 182 -3.55 11.43 -16.98
C ILE A 182 -4.77 10.55 -17.22
N ASP A 183 -5.28 9.97 -16.14
CA ASP A 183 -6.46 9.12 -16.09
C ASP A 183 -7.07 9.20 -14.68
N GLU A 184 -8.37 8.96 -14.55
CA GLU A 184 -9.12 9.07 -13.29
C GLU A 184 -8.47 8.27 -12.15
N TYR A 185 -8.07 7.02 -12.41
CA TYR A 185 -7.45 6.15 -11.42
C TYR A 185 -6.09 6.69 -10.96
N TYR A 186 -5.22 7.07 -11.89
CA TYR A 186 -3.86 7.51 -11.58
C TYR A 186 -3.83 8.90 -10.94
N ILE A 187 -4.75 9.79 -11.33
CA ILE A 187 -4.93 11.10 -10.69
C ILE A 187 -5.51 10.93 -9.28
N GLY A 188 -6.50 10.05 -9.10
CA GLY A 188 -6.98 9.65 -7.78
C GLY A 188 -5.82 9.18 -6.91
N GLN A 189 -5.04 8.22 -7.40
CA GLN A 189 -3.83 7.74 -6.71
C GLN A 189 -2.82 8.85 -6.41
N PHE A 190 -2.66 9.86 -7.27
CA PHE A 190 -1.78 10.99 -7.02
C PHE A 190 -2.25 11.85 -5.83
N VAL A 191 -3.56 12.10 -5.72
CA VAL A 191 -4.15 12.81 -4.58
C VAL A 191 -4.11 11.95 -3.32
N GLU A 192 -4.27 10.64 -3.45
CA GLU A 192 -4.18 9.67 -2.35
C GLU A 192 -2.76 9.48 -1.83
N LYS A 193 -1.74 9.56 -2.71
CA LYS A 193 -0.30 9.42 -2.40
C LYS A 193 0.22 10.64 -1.63
N ARG A 194 -0.20 10.71 -0.36
CA ARG A 194 0.38 11.52 0.73
C ARG A 194 1.64 10.89 1.31
N GLU A 195 2.00 9.69 0.86
CA GLU A 195 2.99 8.85 1.51
C GLU A 195 4.38 9.50 1.59
N GLN A 196 4.87 10.15 0.53
CA GLN A 196 6.20 10.78 0.54
C GLN A 196 6.29 11.96 1.51
N LEU A 197 5.33 12.89 1.48
CA LEU A 197 5.26 14.00 2.43
C LEU A 197 5.09 13.49 3.87
N LEU A 198 4.26 12.48 4.06
CA LEU A 198 4.03 11.90 5.37
C LEU A 198 5.28 11.16 5.86
N GLN A 199 6.00 10.47 4.98
CA GLN A 199 7.28 9.86 5.29
C GLN A 199 8.30 10.92 5.73
N GLU A 200 8.41 12.07 5.03
CA GLU A 200 9.28 13.18 5.44
C GLU A 200 8.92 13.71 6.84
N VAL A 201 7.62 13.92 7.11
CA VAL A 201 7.15 14.36 8.45
C VAL A 201 7.52 13.33 9.51
N LEU A 202 7.23 12.05 9.26
CA LEU A 202 7.46 10.96 10.20
C LEU A 202 8.95 10.69 10.44
N GLN A 203 9.79 10.80 9.41
CA GLN A 203 11.25 10.71 9.53
C GLN A 203 11.82 11.85 10.38
N GLY A 204 11.21 13.04 10.29
CA GLY A 204 11.59 14.22 11.07
C GLY A 204 11.13 14.23 12.53
N LEU A 205 10.37 13.23 12.99
CA LEU A 205 9.94 13.10 14.38
C LEU A 205 11.08 12.66 15.32
N ASP A 206 10.97 13.05 16.59
CA ASP A 206 11.85 12.61 17.66
C ASP A 206 11.63 11.12 18.03
N ALA A 207 12.57 10.56 18.80
CA ALA A 207 12.56 9.16 19.21
C ALA A 207 11.26 8.75 19.93
N ASP A 208 10.78 9.56 20.88
CA ASP A 208 9.56 9.29 21.65
C ASP A 208 8.33 9.23 20.73
N SER A 209 8.24 10.18 19.79
CA SER A 209 7.15 10.25 18.81
C SER A 209 7.15 9.05 17.87
N LYS A 210 8.32 8.62 17.36
CA LYS A 210 8.41 7.40 16.54
C LYS A 210 8.03 6.16 17.33
N ALA A 211 8.53 6.03 18.55
CA ALA A 211 8.22 4.92 19.43
C ALA A 211 6.73 4.84 19.81
N ALA A 212 6.07 5.97 20.05
CA ALA A 212 4.62 6.04 20.24
C ALA A 212 3.83 5.52 19.03
N LEU A 213 4.23 5.88 17.80
CA LEU A 213 3.60 5.38 16.57
C LEU A 213 3.88 3.89 16.37
N ALA A 214 5.04 3.39 16.78
CA ALA A 214 5.35 1.95 16.76
C ALA A 214 4.38 1.15 17.65
N LEU A 215 4.06 1.63 18.85
CA LEU A 215 3.09 0.95 19.73
C LEU A 215 1.71 0.83 19.08
N ILE A 216 1.22 1.90 18.45
CA ILE A 216 -0.07 1.87 17.71
C ILE A 216 0.03 0.89 16.54
N TYR A 217 1.13 0.93 15.79
CA TYR A 217 1.37 0.06 14.63
C TYR A 217 1.39 -1.43 15.02
N MET A 218 2.16 -1.81 16.04
CA MET A 218 2.29 -3.18 16.54
C MET A 218 0.97 -3.77 17.08
N ARG A 219 0.02 -2.90 17.45
CA ARG A 219 -1.34 -3.29 17.88
C ARG A 219 -2.38 -3.19 16.75
N ASN A 220 -1.96 -3.30 15.49
CA ASN A 220 -2.84 -3.19 14.30
C ASN A 220 -3.67 -1.89 14.29
N GLY A 221 -3.06 -0.78 14.69
CA GLY A 221 -3.68 0.54 14.65
C GLY A 221 -4.49 0.91 15.90
N ARG A 222 -4.54 0.06 16.95
CA ARG A 222 -5.37 0.27 18.14
C ARG A 222 -4.61 -0.02 19.43
N LEU A 223 -4.16 1.01 20.12
CA LEU A 223 -3.43 0.91 21.39
C LEU A 223 -4.32 1.31 22.58
N GLU A 224 -4.58 0.37 23.49
CA GLU A 224 -5.38 0.60 24.69
C GLU A 224 -4.70 1.58 25.66
N SER A 225 -5.51 2.40 26.35
CA SER A 225 -5.07 3.35 27.37
C SER A 225 -5.85 3.13 28.67
N PRO A 226 -5.19 2.96 29.83
CA PRO A 226 -3.75 3.05 30.08
C PRO A 226 -2.91 1.96 29.38
N ILE A 227 -1.73 2.34 28.88
CA ILE A 227 -0.89 1.45 28.09
C ILE A 227 -0.23 0.39 28.98
N GLN A 228 -0.43 -0.88 28.62
CA GLN A 228 0.27 -2.03 29.19
C GLN A 228 1.14 -2.68 28.10
N LEU A 229 2.46 -2.58 28.26
CA LEU A 229 3.43 -3.05 27.27
C LEU A 229 3.54 -4.58 27.28
N ARG A 230 3.56 -5.17 26.08
CA ARG A 230 4.03 -6.54 25.82
C ARG A 230 5.56 -6.57 25.81
N PRO A 231 6.20 -7.74 26.06
CA PRO A 231 7.65 -7.86 26.00
C PRO A 231 8.27 -7.41 24.65
N SER A 232 7.59 -7.69 23.53
CA SER A 232 8.02 -7.24 22.20
C SER A 232 7.97 -5.71 22.05
N GLU A 233 6.98 -5.06 22.67
CA GLU A 233 6.82 -3.61 22.65
C GLU A 233 7.90 -2.93 23.49
N THR A 234 8.25 -3.47 24.66
CA THR A 234 9.38 -2.96 25.46
C THR A 234 10.67 -2.95 24.65
N GLN A 235 10.98 -4.04 23.95
CA GLN A 235 12.17 -4.12 23.09
C GLN A 235 12.10 -3.14 21.91
N ALA A 236 10.90 -2.92 21.35
CA ALA A 236 10.70 -1.95 20.27
C ALA A 236 10.96 -0.50 20.75
N LEU A 237 10.51 -0.15 21.96
CA LEU A 237 10.79 1.16 22.56
C LEU A 237 12.29 1.39 22.75
N GLU A 238 13.00 0.41 23.31
CA GLU A 238 14.45 0.48 23.51
C GLU A 238 15.20 0.64 22.18
N ARG A 239 14.83 -0.14 21.15
CA ARG A 239 15.42 -0.04 19.80
C ARG A 239 15.22 1.32 19.16
N LEU A 240 14.08 1.96 19.43
CA LEU A 240 13.77 3.31 18.94
C LEU A 240 14.33 4.43 19.82
N GLY A 241 15.02 4.08 20.92
CA GLY A 241 15.65 5.05 21.83
C GLY A 241 14.67 5.79 22.73
N SER A 242 13.56 5.15 23.13
CA SER A 242 12.48 5.72 23.93
C SER A 242 12.11 4.80 25.11
N ASP A 243 11.29 5.31 26.02
CA ASP A 243 10.59 4.54 27.05
C ASP A 243 9.06 4.79 27.04
N LEU A 244 8.33 4.14 27.94
CA LEU A 244 6.88 4.30 28.06
C LEU A 244 6.46 5.72 28.43
N GLY A 245 7.23 6.40 29.28
CA GLY A 245 6.94 7.76 29.72
C GLY A 245 7.04 8.76 28.56
N GLY A 246 8.12 8.64 27.77
CA GLY A 246 8.32 9.38 26.53
C GLY A 246 7.17 9.15 25.54
N CYS A 247 6.79 7.89 25.32
CA CYS A 247 5.68 7.55 24.43
C CYS A 247 4.34 8.16 24.87
N VAL A 248 4.00 8.10 26.16
CA VAL A 248 2.76 8.71 26.68
C VAL A 248 2.78 10.23 26.48
N ALA A 249 3.90 10.88 26.76
CA ALA A 249 4.05 12.32 26.56
C ALA A 249 3.93 12.72 25.07
N ALA A 250 4.48 11.88 24.18
CA ALA A 250 4.43 12.06 22.74
C ALA A 250 3.02 11.83 22.18
N LEU A 251 2.29 10.80 22.61
CA LEU A 251 0.89 10.56 22.20
C LEU A 251 0.00 11.76 22.49
N GLU A 252 0.14 12.37 23.66
CA GLU A 252 -0.59 13.60 24.01
C GLU A 252 -0.19 14.80 23.14
N ALA A 253 1.09 14.91 22.74
CA ALA A 253 1.52 15.97 21.81
C ALA A 253 1.01 15.75 20.38
N LEU A 254 1.01 14.51 19.92
CA LEU A 254 0.55 14.09 18.59
C LEU A 254 -0.99 14.10 18.45
N LYS A 255 -1.73 14.13 19.57
CA LYS A 255 -3.19 14.08 19.62
C LYS A 255 -3.83 15.16 18.74
N GLY A 256 -4.75 14.74 17.88
CA GLY A 256 -5.45 15.61 16.93
C GLY A 256 -4.69 15.86 15.63
N SER A 257 -3.40 15.50 15.54
CA SER A 257 -2.57 15.67 14.33
C SER A 257 -2.27 14.34 13.64
N LEU A 258 -1.45 13.48 14.27
CA LEU A 258 -1.11 12.16 13.75
C LEU A 258 -1.91 11.02 14.40
N VAL A 259 -2.38 11.24 15.62
CA VAL A 259 -3.12 10.24 16.40
C VAL A 259 -4.41 10.83 16.97
N LEU A 260 -5.37 9.96 17.26
CA LEU A 260 -6.62 10.29 17.95
C LEU A 260 -6.75 9.41 19.18
N LEU A 261 -7.31 9.99 20.24
CA LEU A 261 -7.80 9.24 21.40
C LEU A 261 -9.32 9.12 21.26
N SER A 262 -9.79 7.90 21.06
CA SER A 262 -11.22 7.60 20.99
C SER A 262 -11.67 6.90 22.27
N TYR A 263 -12.93 7.09 22.65
CA TYR A 263 -13.57 6.34 23.73
C TYR A 263 -14.65 5.45 23.12
N ALA A 264 -14.47 4.14 23.22
CA ALA A 264 -15.41 3.17 22.67
C ALA A 264 -15.50 1.96 23.61
N SER A 265 -16.71 1.44 23.82
CA SER A 265 -16.95 0.22 24.61
C SER A 265 -16.37 0.21 26.02
N GLY A 266 -16.27 1.38 26.68
CA GLY A 266 -15.76 1.49 28.05
C GLY A 266 -14.25 1.77 28.15
N GLU A 267 -13.53 1.76 27.03
CA GLU A 267 -12.07 1.88 26.98
C GLU A 267 -11.62 3.08 26.15
N TYR A 268 -10.48 3.65 26.54
CA TYR A 268 -9.80 4.67 25.74
C TYR A 268 -8.80 3.98 24.82
N VAL A 269 -8.84 4.30 23.52
CA VAL A 269 -7.97 3.71 22.50
C VAL A 269 -7.30 4.80 21.67
N TRP A 270 -5.98 4.76 21.65
CA TRP A 270 -5.15 5.51 20.72
C TRP A 270 -5.14 4.82 19.36
N GLN A 271 -5.34 5.61 18.31
CA GLN A 271 -5.32 5.14 16.92
C GLN A 271 -4.70 6.19 16.02
N PHE A 272 -4.24 5.79 14.83
CA PHE A 272 -3.84 6.75 13.81
C PHE A 272 -5.03 7.63 13.42
N LYS A 273 -4.78 8.92 13.22
CA LYS A 273 -5.80 9.85 12.70
C LYS A 273 -6.29 9.39 11.31
N HIS A 274 -5.42 8.78 10.52
CA HIS A 274 -5.73 8.23 9.21
C HIS A 274 -4.92 6.95 8.92
N PRO A 275 -5.48 5.93 8.25
CA PRO A 275 -4.77 4.68 7.94
C PRO A 275 -3.43 4.87 7.21
N THR A 276 -3.33 5.86 6.31
CA THR A 276 -2.09 6.14 5.56
C THR A 276 -0.90 6.53 6.44
N ILE A 277 -1.13 6.95 7.68
CA ILE A 277 -0.04 7.20 8.66
C ILE A 277 0.62 5.88 9.03
N GLY A 278 -0.17 4.83 9.25
CA GLY A 278 0.33 3.48 9.48
C GLY A 278 1.10 2.95 8.26
N ASP A 279 0.61 3.20 7.05
CA ASP A 279 1.29 2.78 5.81
C ASP A 279 2.62 3.51 5.59
N ALA A 280 2.64 4.83 5.73
CA ALA A 280 3.87 5.62 5.62
C ALA A 280 4.87 5.25 6.72
N TYR A 281 4.38 4.96 7.93
CA TYR A 281 5.23 4.50 9.03
C TYR A 281 5.82 3.11 8.74
N ALA A 282 5.02 2.19 8.19
CA ALA A 282 5.51 0.88 7.75
C ALA A 282 6.63 1.01 6.72
N ALA A 283 6.48 1.91 5.74
CA ALA A 283 7.51 2.19 4.74
C ALA A 283 8.82 2.71 5.36
N ILE A 284 8.76 3.47 6.46
CA ILE A 284 9.94 3.91 7.21
C ILE A 284 10.59 2.75 7.97
N LEU A 285 9.80 1.89 8.62
CA LEU A 285 10.33 0.77 9.39
C LEU A 285 11.13 -0.20 8.51
N VAL A 286 10.69 -0.42 7.27
CA VAL A 286 11.36 -1.29 6.29
C VAL A 286 12.74 -0.77 5.87
N GLN A 287 13.00 0.53 5.98
CA GLN A 287 14.29 1.14 5.58
C GLN A 287 15.45 0.76 6.52
N SER A 288 15.17 0.23 7.71
CA SER A 288 16.19 -0.15 8.69
C SER A 288 16.03 -1.62 9.13
N PRO A 289 17.07 -2.45 8.98
CA PRO A 289 17.06 -3.82 9.49
C PRO A 289 16.72 -3.93 10.99
N GLU A 290 17.12 -2.93 11.79
CA GLU A 290 16.85 -2.90 13.24
C GLU A 290 15.36 -2.72 13.59
N HIS A 291 14.56 -2.25 12.63
CA HIS A 291 13.13 -1.98 12.80
C HIS A 291 12.24 -3.05 12.14
N LEU A 292 12.81 -4.02 11.43
CA LEU A 292 12.03 -5.06 10.74
C LEU A 292 11.17 -5.89 11.67
N GLY A 293 11.61 -6.14 12.91
CA GLY A 293 10.80 -6.82 13.91
C GLY A 293 9.51 -6.05 14.26
N ILE A 294 9.58 -4.71 14.29
CA ILE A 294 8.44 -3.82 14.52
C ILE A 294 7.49 -3.85 13.32
N TYR A 295 8.06 -3.79 12.10
CA TYR A 295 7.30 -3.89 10.85
C TYR A 295 6.51 -5.19 10.77
N MET A 296 7.15 -6.33 11.04
CA MET A 296 6.50 -7.64 10.98
C MET A 296 5.41 -7.79 12.05
N GLU A 297 5.65 -7.29 13.26
CA GLU A 297 4.67 -7.38 14.36
C GLU A 297 3.38 -6.64 14.03
N GLY A 298 3.46 -5.43 13.46
CA GLY A 298 2.28 -4.63 13.11
C GLY A 298 1.69 -4.91 11.72
N SER A 299 2.37 -5.70 10.89
CA SER A 299 1.85 -6.07 9.57
C SER A 299 0.85 -7.22 9.64
N ALA A 300 -0.21 -7.09 8.84
CA ALA A 300 -1.14 -8.18 8.58
C ALA A 300 -0.41 -9.34 7.88
N PRO A 301 -0.65 -10.60 8.26
CA PRO A 301 0.04 -11.73 7.68
C PRO A 301 -0.08 -11.84 6.15
N GLU A 302 -1.24 -11.49 5.59
CA GLU A 302 -1.49 -11.50 4.14
C GLU A 302 -0.57 -10.49 3.42
N ARG A 303 -0.38 -9.31 4.01
CA ARG A 303 0.54 -8.28 3.47
C ARG A 303 1.99 -8.74 3.50
N LEU A 304 2.39 -9.51 4.51
CA LEU A 304 3.75 -10.03 4.63
C LEU A 304 4.06 -11.03 3.51
N VAL A 305 3.15 -11.95 3.22
CA VAL A 305 3.27 -12.96 2.14
C VAL A 305 3.53 -12.32 0.77
N ASP A 306 3.03 -11.11 0.55
CA ASP A 306 3.23 -10.37 -0.71
C ASP A 306 4.48 -9.48 -0.73
N GLN A 307 4.87 -8.90 0.40
CA GLN A 307 5.88 -7.83 0.45
C GLN A 307 7.28 -8.31 0.89
N VAL A 308 7.38 -9.46 1.56
CA VAL A 308 8.64 -9.89 2.17
C VAL A 308 9.22 -11.15 1.51
N THR A 309 10.52 -11.37 1.69
CA THR A 309 11.17 -12.66 1.45
C THR A 309 11.82 -13.16 2.72
N CYS A 310 11.83 -14.47 2.95
CA CYS A 310 12.54 -15.07 4.07
C CYS A 310 13.96 -15.44 3.65
N GLY A 311 14.90 -14.53 3.88
CA GLY A 311 16.24 -14.58 3.30
C GLY A 311 16.30 -13.96 1.90
N ASP A 312 17.52 -13.81 1.39
CA ASP A 312 17.74 -13.28 0.05
C ASP A 312 17.50 -14.39 -0.98
N VAL A 313 16.50 -14.15 -1.84
CA VAL A 313 16.08 -15.07 -2.92
C VAL A 313 16.10 -14.38 -4.28
N GLY A 314 16.73 -13.20 -4.39
CA GLY A 314 16.89 -12.48 -5.66
C GLY A 314 15.64 -11.77 -6.19
N ILE A 315 14.63 -11.53 -5.36
CA ILE A 315 13.44 -10.75 -5.75
C ILE A 315 13.70 -9.26 -5.51
N GLU A 316 13.66 -8.48 -6.58
CA GLU A 316 13.82 -7.03 -6.49
C GLU A 316 12.67 -6.36 -5.73
N LYS A 317 13.00 -5.32 -4.95
CA LYS A 317 12.05 -4.49 -4.18
C LYS A 317 11.29 -5.21 -3.06
N ALA A 318 11.60 -6.48 -2.78
CA ALA A 318 11.04 -7.19 -1.63
C ALA A 318 11.84 -6.89 -0.35
N VAL A 319 11.15 -6.93 0.79
CA VAL A 319 11.77 -6.75 2.10
C VAL A 319 12.42 -8.07 2.53
N VAL A 320 13.75 -8.09 2.62
CA VAL A 320 14.49 -9.29 3.00
C VAL A 320 14.45 -9.47 4.52
N VAL A 321 13.71 -10.47 4.99
CA VAL A 321 13.66 -10.86 6.40
C VAL A 321 14.94 -11.63 6.75
N PRO A 322 15.74 -11.18 7.74
CA PRO A 322 16.95 -11.87 8.17
C PRO A 322 16.64 -13.12 9.01
N LYS A 323 17.61 -14.04 9.10
CA LYS A 323 17.48 -15.31 9.84
C LYS A 323 17.07 -15.14 11.31
N SER A 324 17.51 -14.07 11.96
CA SER A 324 17.15 -13.73 13.35
C SER A 324 15.64 -13.49 13.54
N LEU A 325 14.93 -13.15 12.47
CA LEU A 325 13.52 -12.80 12.45
C LEU A 325 12.62 -13.95 11.91
N PHE A 326 13.21 -15.07 11.51
CA PHE A 326 12.47 -16.24 11.02
C PHE A 326 11.45 -16.80 12.03
N PRO A 327 11.75 -16.91 13.35
CA PRO A 327 10.78 -17.40 14.31
C PRO A 327 9.52 -16.52 14.39
N GLN A 328 9.68 -15.20 14.29
CA GLN A 328 8.57 -14.26 14.30
C GLN A 328 7.73 -14.38 13.01
N MET A 329 8.39 -14.54 11.86
CA MET A 329 7.68 -14.78 10.60
C MET A 329 6.91 -16.10 10.62
N LEU A 330 7.47 -17.16 11.21
CA LEU A 330 6.80 -18.44 11.35
C LEU A 330 5.50 -18.32 12.16
N ALA A 331 5.54 -17.66 13.31
CA ALA A 331 4.36 -17.39 14.14
C ALA A 331 3.28 -16.59 13.39
N LYS A 332 3.69 -15.65 12.52
CA LYS A 332 2.77 -14.89 11.67
C LYS A 332 2.10 -15.77 10.61
N LEU A 333 2.84 -16.66 9.96
CA LEU A 333 2.28 -17.58 8.97
C LEU A 333 1.32 -18.61 9.58
N GLU A 334 1.58 -19.08 10.80
CA GLU A 334 0.65 -19.95 11.53
C GLU A 334 -0.68 -19.25 11.84
N ALA A 335 -0.67 -17.92 12.02
CA ALA A 335 -1.91 -17.15 12.17
C ALA A 335 -2.69 -17.05 10.84
N VAL A 336 -2.02 -17.03 9.68
CA VAL A 336 -2.66 -17.02 8.34
C VAL A 336 -3.49 -18.29 8.15
N SER A 337 -2.91 -19.45 8.45
CA SER A 337 -3.57 -20.75 8.22
C SER A 337 -4.83 -20.94 9.06
N GLN A 338 -5.02 -20.12 10.10
CA GLN A 338 -6.18 -20.11 10.98
C GLN A 338 -7.18 -18.98 10.67
N SER A 339 -6.87 -18.06 9.74
CA SER A 339 -7.68 -16.87 9.42
C SER A 339 -8.91 -17.21 8.54
N LYS A 340 -10.08 -16.68 8.92
CA LYS A 340 -11.37 -16.85 8.20
C LYS A 340 -11.68 -15.66 7.27
N SER A 341 -10.71 -15.22 6.47
CA SER A 341 -10.81 -13.95 5.72
C SER A 341 -11.85 -13.92 4.59
N TYR A 342 -12.38 -15.06 4.11
CA TYR A 342 -13.39 -15.05 3.03
C TYR A 342 -14.80 -15.40 3.52
N LYS A 343 -15.81 -14.84 2.84
CA LYS A 343 -17.23 -15.00 3.16
C LYS A 343 -17.73 -16.46 3.10
N SER A 344 -16.97 -17.36 2.45
CA SER A 344 -17.22 -18.80 2.44
C SER A 344 -16.01 -19.56 3.00
N ALA A 345 -16.25 -20.53 3.89
CA ALA A 345 -15.20 -21.28 4.57
C ALA A 345 -14.26 -22.01 3.60
N TRP A 346 -14.78 -22.59 2.51
CA TRP A 346 -13.98 -23.38 1.56
C TRP A 346 -13.06 -22.52 0.66
N LEU A 347 -13.57 -21.43 0.06
CA LEU A 347 -12.73 -20.50 -0.70
C LEU A 347 -11.67 -19.80 0.19
N SER A 348 -11.97 -19.63 1.49
CA SER A 348 -10.99 -19.09 2.45
C SER A 348 -9.78 -20.02 2.59
N THR A 349 -10.04 -21.31 2.77
CA THR A 349 -8.99 -22.31 2.98
C THR A 349 -8.18 -22.54 1.71
N PHE A 350 -8.83 -22.58 0.54
CA PHE A 350 -8.14 -22.77 -0.73
C PHE A 350 -7.26 -21.57 -1.11
N GLY A 351 -7.79 -20.34 -1.00
CA GLY A 351 -7.01 -19.12 -1.24
C GLY A 351 -5.82 -18.98 -0.31
N ALA A 352 -6.04 -19.13 1.01
CA ALA A 352 -4.96 -19.05 2.00
C ALA A 352 -3.89 -20.13 1.80
N LYS A 353 -4.28 -21.37 1.45
CA LYS A 353 -3.35 -22.45 1.12
C LYS A 353 -2.50 -22.09 -0.10
N ARG A 354 -3.13 -21.57 -1.16
CA ARG A 354 -2.45 -21.18 -2.40
C ARG A 354 -1.45 -20.05 -2.19
N ASP A 355 -1.84 -19.03 -1.43
CA ASP A 355 -0.99 -17.87 -1.17
C ASP A 355 0.21 -18.26 -0.28
N LEU A 356 -0.04 -19.06 0.76
CA LEU A 356 1.00 -19.58 1.65
C LEU A 356 2.00 -20.49 0.91
N GLN A 357 1.53 -21.49 0.19
CA GLN A 357 2.42 -22.39 -0.56
C GLN A 357 3.13 -21.66 -1.71
N GLY A 358 2.46 -20.69 -2.35
CA GLY A 358 3.08 -19.80 -3.33
C GLY A 358 4.22 -18.96 -2.75
N PHE A 359 4.06 -18.47 -1.52
CA PHE A 359 5.11 -17.78 -0.78
C PHE A 359 6.26 -18.70 -0.42
N LEU A 360 5.99 -19.89 0.12
CA LEU A 360 7.02 -20.88 0.42
C LEU A 360 7.81 -21.27 -0.85
N ALA A 361 7.13 -21.45 -1.98
CA ALA A 361 7.77 -21.83 -3.24
C ALA A 361 8.67 -20.73 -3.83
N ARG A 362 8.26 -19.45 -3.74
CA ARG A 362 8.92 -18.36 -4.47
C ARG A 362 9.73 -17.39 -3.62
N ARG A 363 9.37 -17.22 -2.34
CA ARG A 363 9.88 -16.13 -1.48
C ARG A 363 10.69 -16.62 -0.28
N CYS A 364 10.94 -17.92 -0.16
CA CYS A 364 11.66 -18.51 0.96
C CYS A 364 13.00 -19.12 0.57
N SER A 365 14.02 -18.79 1.36
CA SER A 365 15.34 -19.44 1.34
C SER A 365 15.27 -20.87 1.85
N LYS A 366 16.29 -21.67 1.54
CA LYS A 366 16.43 -23.06 2.02
C LYS A 366 16.37 -23.12 3.55
N GLU A 367 17.01 -22.18 4.24
CA GLU A 367 17.06 -22.17 5.70
C GLU A 367 15.69 -21.90 6.33
N PHE A 368 14.90 -20.99 5.73
CA PHE A 368 13.54 -20.77 6.20
C PHE A 368 12.64 -21.97 5.91
N LEU A 369 12.74 -22.57 4.72
CA LEU A 369 11.98 -23.77 4.37
C LEU A 369 12.28 -24.93 5.32
N SER A 370 13.56 -25.15 5.67
CA SER A 370 13.94 -26.14 6.68
C SER A 370 13.28 -25.88 8.03
N LEU A 371 13.28 -24.62 8.50
CA LEU A 371 12.65 -24.24 9.77
C LEU A 371 11.13 -24.45 9.72
N TYR A 372 10.49 -24.07 8.61
CA TYR A 372 9.06 -24.21 8.41
C TYR A 372 8.62 -25.68 8.44
N LEU A 373 9.35 -26.55 7.74
CA LEU A 373 9.09 -27.99 7.69
C LEU A 373 9.27 -28.69 9.04
N GLN A 374 10.16 -28.20 9.91
CA GLN A 374 10.29 -28.73 11.27
C GLN A 374 9.02 -28.53 12.11
N HIS A 375 8.27 -27.45 11.86
CA HIS A 375 7.03 -27.14 12.57
C HIS A 375 5.79 -27.67 11.85
N ASN A 376 5.88 -27.88 10.53
CA ASN A 376 4.77 -28.29 9.67
C ASN A 376 5.16 -29.51 8.81
N PRO A 377 5.46 -30.68 9.41
CA PRO A 377 5.93 -31.85 8.66
C PRO A 377 4.88 -32.39 7.68
N ASP A 378 3.58 -32.24 8.00
CA ASP A 378 2.45 -32.68 7.18
C ASP A 378 2.41 -32.00 5.80
N LEU A 379 3.11 -30.86 5.63
CA LEU A 379 3.25 -30.21 4.34
C LEU A 379 3.92 -31.14 3.31
N LEU A 380 4.83 -32.00 3.75
CA LEU A 380 5.48 -32.97 2.86
C LEU A 380 4.51 -34.02 2.33
N ASP A 381 3.50 -34.39 3.11
CA ASP A 381 2.44 -35.30 2.66
C ASP A 381 1.52 -34.62 1.66
N GLN A 382 1.14 -33.36 1.91
CA GLN A 382 0.33 -32.58 0.96
C GLN A 382 1.04 -32.38 -0.37
N VAL A 383 2.33 -32.07 -0.32
CA VAL A 383 3.15 -31.88 -1.51
C VAL A 383 3.37 -33.21 -2.24
N ALA A 384 3.41 -34.34 -1.54
CA ALA A 384 3.57 -35.67 -2.13
C ALA A 384 2.31 -36.20 -2.82
N GLU A 385 1.13 -35.65 -2.52
CA GLU A 385 -0.15 -36.00 -3.15
C GLU A 385 -0.81 -34.72 -3.69
N PRO A 386 -0.26 -34.11 -4.76
CA PRO A 386 -0.85 -32.92 -5.35
C PRO A 386 -2.26 -33.23 -5.87
N GLY A 387 -3.15 -32.23 -5.88
CA GLY A 387 -4.45 -32.37 -6.54
C GLY A 387 -4.34 -32.44 -8.07
N LEU A 388 -5.47 -32.68 -8.75
CA LEU A 388 -5.61 -32.54 -10.20
C LEU A 388 -5.39 -31.09 -10.66
N PHE A 389 -5.14 -30.89 -11.96
CA PHE A 389 -4.77 -29.59 -12.55
C PHE A 389 -3.37 -29.18 -12.11
N LEU A 390 -2.41 -30.05 -12.40
CA LEU A 390 -1.02 -29.98 -11.96
C LEU A 390 -0.31 -28.67 -12.37
N ASP A 391 -0.79 -28.01 -13.41
CA ASP A 391 -0.34 -26.69 -13.89
C ASP A 391 -0.80 -25.53 -12.97
N THR A 392 -1.94 -25.69 -12.30
CA THR A 392 -2.56 -24.66 -11.46
C THR A 392 -2.30 -24.84 -9.96
N VAL A 393 -2.27 -26.09 -9.48
CA VAL A 393 -2.23 -26.38 -8.04
C VAL A 393 -0.91 -25.94 -7.38
N PRO A 394 -0.97 -25.33 -6.19
CA PRO A 394 0.21 -24.79 -5.53
C PRO A 394 1.23 -25.85 -5.08
N GLU A 395 0.78 -27.07 -4.82
CA GLU A 395 1.57 -28.20 -4.33
C GLU A 395 2.71 -28.55 -5.29
N VAL A 396 2.43 -28.53 -6.60
CA VAL A 396 3.41 -28.86 -7.64
C VAL A 396 4.57 -27.86 -7.64
N ARG A 397 4.29 -26.55 -7.50
CA ARG A 397 5.36 -25.53 -7.43
C ARG A 397 6.20 -25.68 -6.17
N LEU A 398 5.56 -26.01 -5.05
CA LEU A 398 6.26 -26.25 -3.80
C LEU A 398 7.09 -27.55 -3.85
N ALA A 399 6.59 -28.62 -4.49
CA ALA A 399 7.33 -29.87 -4.72
C ALA A 399 8.63 -29.63 -5.47
N LYS A 400 8.54 -28.92 -6.61
CA LYS A 400 9.69 -28.50 -7.41
C LYS A 400 10.70 -27.76 -6.56
N ARG A 401 10.23 -26.74 -5.83
CA ARG A 401 11.10 -25.94 -4.97
C ARG A 401 11.79 -26.76 -3.89
N LEU A 402 11.06 -27.61 -3.17
CA LEU A 402 11.62 -28.46 -2.12
C LEU A 402 12.64 -29.46 -2.67
N HIS A 403 12.42 -29.96 -3.89
CA HIS A 403 13.38 -30.83 -4.56
C HIS A 403 14.66 -30.08 -4.97
N GLU A 404 14.54 -28.92 -5.61
CA GLU A 404 15.67 -28.07 -6.01
C GLU A 404 16.62 -27.75 -4.85
N VAL A 405 16.06 -27.46 -3.67
CA VAL A 405 16.84 -27.10 -2.47
C VAL A 405 17.24 -28.32 -1.62
N GLY A 406 16.85 -29.53 -2.03
CA GLY A 406 17.19 -30.79 -1.37
C GLY A 406 16.48 -31.01 -0.01
N LEU A 407 15.25 -30.52 0.11
CA LEU A 407 14.40 -30.66 1.30
C LEU A 407 13.20 -31.60 1.09
N LEU A 408 12.96 -32.09 -0.12
CA LEU A 408 11.96 -33.13 -0.39
C LEU A 408 12.56 -34.51 -0.13
N PRO A 409 12.11 -35.27 0.89
CA PRO A 409 12.63 -36.61 1.15
C PRO A 409 12.31 -37.57 0.00
N GLU A 410 13.21 -38.53 -0.24
CA GLU A 410 13.09 -39.48 -1.35
C GLU A 410 11.79 -40.30 -1.31
N GLU A 411 11.31 -40.67 -0.11
CA GLU A 411 10.02 -41.35 0.06
C GLU A 411 8.85 -40.49 -0.48
N LYS A 412 8.85 -39.20 -0.17
CA LYS A 412 7.80 -38.25 -0.57
C LYS A 412 7.90 -37.91 -2.05
N ARG A 413 9.12 -37.80 -2.60
CA ARG A 413 9.35 -37.64 -4.04
C ARG A 413 8.80 -38.82 -4.84
N LYS A 414 9.05 -40.06 -4.39
CA LYS A 414 8.51 -41.26 -5.05
C LYS A 414 6.99 -41.30 -5.03
N LYS A 415 6.38 -40.92 -3.90
CA LYS A 415 4.93 -40.82 -3.75
C LYS A 415 4.32 -39.74 -4.66
N PHE A 416 5.00 -38.60 -4.81
CA PHE A 416 4.64 -37.58 -5.80
C PHE A 416 4.65 -38.15 -7.22
N VAL A 417 5.76 -38.78 -7.60
CA VAL A 417 5.94 -39.42 -8.92
C VAL A 417 4.85 -40.46 -9.17
N GLU A 418 4.52 -41.29 -8.19
CA GLU A 418 3.43 -42.26 -8.28
C GLU A 418 2.07 -41.57 -8.49
N THR A 419 1.76 -40.54 -7.71
CA THR A 419 0.49 -39.79 -7.79
C THR A 419 0.29 -39.17 -9.18
N VAL A 420 1.27 -38.39 -9.66
CA VAL A 420 1.15 -37.73 -10.97
C VAL A 420 1.23 -38.72 -12.13
N SER A 421 1.92 -39.85 -11.95
CA SER A 421 1.91 -40.96 -12.92
C SER A 421 0.51 -41.59 -13.02
N ASN A 422 -0.18 -41.78 -11.90
CA ASN A 422 -1.53 -42.34 -11.91
C ASN A 422 -2.52 -41.39 -12.61
N TYR A 423 -2.44 -40.08 -12.39
CA TYR A 423 -3.26 -39.11 -13.12
C TYR A 423 -3.06 -39.18 -14.63
N ALA A 424 -1.82 -39.36 -15.10
CA ALA A 424 -1.54 -39.55 -16.51
C ALA A 424 -2.13 -40.87 -17.04
N LEU A 425 -1.98 -41.97 -16.30
CA LEU A 425 -2.45 -43.29 -16.72
C LEU A 425 -3.97 -43.46 -16.69
N GLU A 426 -4.64 -42.74 -15.81
CA GLU A 426 -6.11 -42.66 -15.74
C GLU A 426 -6.69 -41.70 -16.79
N GLY A 427 -5.85 -40.92 -17.48
CA GLY A 427 -6.30 -39.97 -18.50
C GLY A 427 -6.96 -38.72 -17.91
N GLN A 428 -6.55 -38.33 -16.70
CA GLN A 428 -7.06 -37.16 -15.99
C GLN A 428 -6.17 -35.93 -16.19
N ASP A 429 -4.84 -36.10 -16.14
CA ASP A 429 -3.88 -35.00 -16.27
C ASP A 429 -2.53 -35.54 -16.83
N ALA A 430 -2.05 -34.96 -17.92
CA ALA A 430 -0.83 -35.39 -18.60
C ALA A 430 0.37 -34.46 -18.39
N ASN A 431 0.28 -33.46 -17.49
CA ASN A 431 1.36 -32.52 -17.21
C ASN A 431 2.65 -33.21 -16.72
N ALA A 432 2.55 -34.43 -16.16
CA ALA A 432 3.72 -35.24 -15.83
C ALA A 432 4.61 -35.59 -17.05
N LEU A 433 4.06 -35.49 -18.26
CA LEU A 433 4.75 -35.76 -19.54
C LEU A 433 5.27 -34.48 -20.23
N ASP A 434 4.63 -33.32 -20.02
CA ASP A 434 4.91 -32.07 -20.77
C ASP A 434 5.54 -30.96 -19.93
N ASP A 435 5.43 -30.98 -18.59
CA ASP A 435 6.01 -29.95 -17.72
C ASP A 435 7.44 -30.33 -17.29
N ASP A 436 8.44 -29.56 -17.76
CA ASP A 436 9.87 -29.74 -17.43
C ASP A 436 10.17 -29.72 -15.93
N GLY A 437 9.43 -28.91 -15.17
CA GLY A 437 9.56 -28.83 -13.73
C GLY A 437 9.05 -30.10 -13.04
N ILE A 438 7.93 -30.68 -13.49
CA ILE A 438 7.45 -31.96 -12.98
C ILE A 438 8.42 -33.07 -13.40
N ARG A 439 8.91 -33.04 -14.64
CA ARG A 439 9.94 -33.96 -15.15
C ARG A 439 11.20 -33.96 -14.31
N SER A 440 11.60 -32.81 -13.75
CA SER A 440 12.78 -32.72 -12.88
C SER A 440 12.67 -33.54 -11.59
N LEU A 441 11.45 -33.87 -11.14
CA LEU A 441 11.19 -34.70 -9.97
C LEU A 441 11.33 -36.20 -10.26
N PHE A 442 11.38 -36.60 -11.53
CA PHE A 442 11.56 -37.99 -11.96
C PHE A 442 13.04 -38.31 -12.16
N THR A 443 13.44 -39.52 -11.79
CA THR A 443 14.63 -40.12 -12.38
C THR A 443 14.36 -40.52 -13.83
N ASP A 444 15.41 -40.63 -14.64
CA ASP A 444 15.25 -41.03 -16.06
C ASP A 444 14.54 -42.38 -16.21
N GLY A 445 14.88 -43.35 -15.35
CA GLY A 445 14.24 -44.66 -15.36
C GLY A 445 12.76 -44.64 -14.96
N GLU A 446 12.38 -43.80 -13.99
CA GLU A 446 10.97 -43.62 -13.61
C GLU A 446 10.17 -42.96 -14.74
N PHE A 447 10.74 -41.94 -15.39
CA PHE A 447 10.08 -41.25 -16.49
C PHE A 447 9.92 -42.16 -17.72
N GLU A 448 10.97 -42.89 -18.10
CA GLU A 448 10.90 -43.89 -19.17
C GLU A 448 9.86 -44.99 -18.88
N ALA A 449 9.74 -45.40 -17.61
CA ALA A 449 8.72 -46.34 -17.19
C ALA A 449 7.31 -45.75 -17.33
N LEU A 450 7.09 -44.49 -16.92
CA LEU A 450 5.82 -43.79 -17.13
C LEU A 450 5.46 -43.71 -18.61
N VAL A 451 6.37 -43.23 -19.47
CA VAL A 451 6.14 -43.13 -20.92
C VAL A 451 5.78 -44.48 -21.52
N ARG A 452 6.48 -45.55 -21.13
CA ARG A 452 6.16 -46.92 -21.58
C ARG A 452 4.77 -47.35 -21.14
N ARG A 453 4.40 -47.12 -19.87
CA ARG A 453 3.09 -47.47 -19.34
C ARG A 453 1.98 -46.67 -20.00
N VAL A 454 2.15 -45.37 -20.23
CA VAL A 454 1.20 -44.55 -20.99
C VAL A 454 0.99 -45.12 -22.39
N ARG A 455 2.07 -45.52 -23.08
CA ARG A 455 1.98 -46.16 -24.40
C ARG A 455 1.19 -47.47 -24.38
N THR A 456 1.39 -48.32 -23.36
CA THR A 456 0.79 -49.67 -23.33
C THR A 456 -0.56 -49.74 -22.61
N GLU A 457 -0.83 -48.85 -21.67
CA GLU A 457 -2.00 -48.87 -20.80
C GLU A 457 -3.01 -47.78 -21.18
N LEU A 458 -2.57 -46.53 -21.42
CA LEU A 458 -3.45 -45.38 -21.71
C LEU A 458 -3.81 -45.27 -23.20
N LEU A 459 -2.83 -45.28 -24.11
CA LEU A 459 -3.10 -45.09 -25.54
C LEU A 459 -4.16 -46.05 -26.10
N PRO A 460 -4.16 -47.37 -25.77
CA PRO A 460 -5.19 -48.28 -26.25
C PRO A 460 -6.60 -47.99 -25.73
N ARG A 461 -6.73 -47.30 -24.59
CA ARG A 461 -8.00 -46.98 -23.93
C ARG A 461 -8.45 -45.52 -24.08
N LEU A 462 -7.78 -44.68 -24.87
CA LEU A 462 -8.16 -43.26 -25.00
C LEU A 462 -9.62 -43.04 -25.40
N GLY A 463 -10.17 -43.96 -26.21
CA GLY A 463 -11.60 -43.91 -26.56
C GLY A 463 -12.54 -44.20 -25.40
N ASP A 464 -12.11 -44.98 -24.40
CA ASP A 464 -12.84 -45.20 -23.15
C ASP A 464 -12.76 -43.97 -22.25
N VAL A 465 -11.56 -43.38 -22.11
CA VAL A 465 -11.33 -42.14 -21.35
C VAL A 465 -12.23 -41.03 -21.89
N ARG A 466 -12.24 -40.78 -23.21
CA ARG A 466 -13.15 -39.79 -23.82
C ARG A 466 -14.61 -40.03 -23.43
N ARG A 467 -15.09 -41.28 -23.52
CA ARG A 467 -16.49 -41.62 -23.18
C ARG A 467 -16.81 -41.36 -21.70
N GLU A 468 -15.86 -41.58 -20.81
CA GLU A 468 -16.02 -41.29 -19.40
C GLU A 468 -16.18 -39.79 -19.16
N TRP A 469 -15.32 -38.97 -19.77
CA TRP A 469 -15.45 -37.51 -19.75
C TRP A 469 -16.80 -37.04 -20.33
N GLU A 470 -17.25 -37.62 -21.44
CA GLU A 470 -18.57 -37.33 -22.03
C GLU A 470 -19.72 -37.64 -21.08
N SER A 471 -19.63 -38.78 -20.37
CA SER A 471 -20.66 -39.19 -19.42
C SER A 471 -20.69 -38.35 -18.14
N ASN A 472 -19.58 -37.73 -17.79
CA ASN A 472 -19.43 -36.89 -16.60
C ASN A 472 -19.81 -35.43 -16.86
N HIS A 473 -20.19 -35.06 -18.09
CA HIS A 473 -20.65 -33.72 -18.40
C HIS A 473 -21.94 -33.38 -17.63
N SER A 474 -21.95 -32.21 -17.00
CA SER A 474 -23.13 -31.68 -16.33
C SER A 474 -23.79 -30.62 -17.20
N SER A 475 -25.12 -30.62 -17.27
CA SER A 475 -25.91 -29.70 -18.12
C SER A 475 -25.75 -28.22 -17.78
N GLY A 476 -25.08 -27.88 -16.66
CA GLY A 476 -24.79 -26.51 -16.24
C GLY A 476 -23.44 -25.96 -16.71
N VAL A 477 -22.58 -26.78 -17.33
CA VAL A 477 -21.23 -26.37 -17.78
C VAL A 477 -21.19 -26.40 -19.30
N PRO A 478 -20.66 -25.37 -19.98
CA PRO A 478 -20.45 -25.40 -21.42
C PRO A 478 -19.63 -26.64 -21.85
N PRO A 479 -20.04 -27.39 -22.89
CA PRO A 479 -19.31 -28.57 -23.36
C PRO A 479 -17.83 -28.32 -23.66
N GLU A 480 -17.52 -27.16 -24.25
CA GLU A 480 -16.14 -26.73 -24.55
C GLU A 480 -15.31 -26.55 -23.28
N GLU A 481 -15.83 -25.84 -22.27
CA GLU A 481 -15.17 -25.64 -20.98
C GLU A 481 -14.94 -26.97 -20.25
N HIS A 482 -15.92 -27.87 -20.28
CA HIS A 482 -15.80 -29.20 -19.67
C HIS A 482 -14.74 -30.08 -20.34
N MET A 483 -14.63 -30.02 -21.67
CA MET A 483 -13.71 -30.87 -22.45
C MET A 483 -12.30 -30.29 -22.59
N GLN A 484 -12.06 -29.04 -22.18
CA GLN A 484 -10.78 -28.36 -22.37
C GLN A 484 -9.60 -29.17 -21.80
N GLN A 485 -9.74 -29.72 -20.60
CA GLN A 485 -8.67 -30.48 -19.95
C GLN A 485 -8.34 -31.80 -20.66
N LEU A 486 -9.35 -32.46 -21.23
CA LEU A 486 -9.14 -33.65 -22.06
C LEU A 486 -8.39 -33.31 -23.35
N LEU A 487 -8.70 -32.15 -23.95
CA LEU A 487 -7.98 -31.66 -25.13
C LEU A 487 -6.51 -31.33 -24.81
N GLU A 488 -6.25 -30.64 -23.69
CA GLU A 488 -4.89 -30.37 -23.20
C GLU A 488 -4.10 -31.67 -22.90
N LEU A 489 -4.78 -32.69 -22.38
CA LEU A 489 -4.20 -34.03 -22.22
C LEU A 489 -3.82 -34.64 -23.58
N PHE A 490 -4.70 -34.58 -24.59
CA PHE A 490 -4.38 -35.08 -25.93
C PHE A 490 -3.23 -34.34 -26.59
N ASP A 491 -3.16 -33.02 -26.44
CA ASP A 491 -2.03 -32.21 -26.94
C ASP A 491 -0.71 -32.60 -26.27
N SER A 492 -0.72 -32.81 -24.95
CA SER A 492 0.45 -33.28 -24.20
C SER A 492 0.91 -34.66 -24.68
N LEU A 493 -0.02 -35.60 -24.89
CA LEU A 493 0.29 -36.93 -25.43
C LEU A 493 0.83 -36.84 -26.87
N LYS A 494 0.26 -35.96 -27.69
CA LYS A 494 0.67 -35.77 -29.08
C LYS A 494 2.09 -35.20 -29.19
N LYS A 495 2.46 -34.25 -28.32
CA LYS A 495 3.85 -33.78 -28.20
C LYS A 495 4.78 -34.93 -27.82
N GLN A 496 4.43 -35.72 -26.79
CA GLN A 496 5.28 -36.79 -26.28
C GLN A 496 5.45 -37.97 -27.26
N PHE A 497 4.42 -38.28 -28.05
CA PHE A 497 4.40 -39.41 -29.01
C PHE A 497 4.42 -38.97 -30.47
N GLY A 498 4.90 -37.76 -30.77
CA GLY A 498 4.88 -37.18 -32.12
C GLY A 498 5.61 -38.02 -33.18
N ASP A 499 6.61 -38.79 -32.78
CA ASP A 499 7.38 -39.68 -33.67
C ASP A 499 6.68 -41.02 -33.96
N ASP A 500 5.58 -41.35 -33.27
CA ASP A 500 4.81 -42.57 -33.45
C ASP A 500 3.54 -42.29 -34.26
N GLU A 501 3.61 -42.50 -35.59
CA GLU A 501 2.47 -42.25 -36.48
C GLU A 501 1.19 -42.96 -36.05
N SER A 502 1.30 -44.14 -35.42
CA SER A 502 0.14 -44.92 -34.99
C SER A 502 -0.54 -44.27 -33.78
N ALA A 503 0.27 -43.80 -32.82
CA ALA A 503 -0.20 -43.05 -31.67
C ALA A 503 -0.83 -41.72 -32.09
N VAL A 504 -0.16 -40.97 -32.97
CA VAL A 504 -0.67 -39.68 -33.48
C VAL A 504 -2.02 -39.85 -34.18
N LYS A 505 -2.18 -40.85 -35.07
CA LYS A 505 -3.46 -41.13 -35.73
C LYS A 505 -4.58 -41.49 -34.74
N LEU A 506 -4.24 -42.21 -33.68
CA LEU A 506 -5.19 -42.58 -32.63
C LEU A 506 -5.62 -41.35 -31.81
N ILE A 507 -4.67 -40.51 -31.40
CA ILE A 507 -4.93 -39.28 -30.66
C ILE A 507 -5.77 -38.31 -31.51
N ASP A 508 -5.39 -38.07 -32.77
CA ASP A 508 -6.14 -37.22 -33.71
C ASP A 508 -7.57 -37.71 -33.94
N ARG A 509 -7.80 -39.03 -33.89
CA ARG A 509 -9.14 -39.60 -33.99
C ARG A 509 -9.98 -39.23 -32.77
N GLU A 510 -9.43 -39.32 -31.57
CA GLU A 510 -10.17 -38.96 -30.36
C GLU A 510 -10.36 -37.44 -30.22
N ILE A 511 -9.38 -36.61 -30.61
CA ILE A 511 -9.54 -35.13 -30.70
C ILE A 511 -10.73 -34.77 -31.59
N ARG A 512 -10.81 -35.37 -32.80
CA ARG A 512 -11.94 -35.12 -33.71
C ARG A 512 -13.28 -35.51 -33.09
N ARG A 513 -13.35 -36.68 -32.45
CA ARG A 513 -14.57 -37.15 -31.78
C ARG A 513 -14.99 -36.27 -30.61
N THR A 514 -14.03 -35.78 -29.82
CA THR A 514 -14.31 -34.82 -28.75
C THR A 514 -14.85 -33.52 -29.34
N SER A 515 -14.27 -33.03 -30.44
CA SER A 515 -14.76 -31.83 -31.13
C SER A 515 -16.17 -32.01 -31.68
N GLU A 516 -16.43 -33.15 -32.34
CA GLU A 516 -17.77 -33.53 -32.82
C GLU A 516 -18.78 -33.55 -31.66
N TRP A 517 -18.41 -34.12 -30.51
CA TRP A 517 -19.27 -34.14 -29.33
C TRP A 517 -19.52 -32.73 -28.76
N ILE A 518 -18.51 -31.86 -28.72
CA ILE A 518 -18.68 -30.46 -28.29
C ILE A 518 -19.68 -29.76 -29.22
N ASP A 519 -19.54 -29.90 -30.53
CA ASP A 519 -20.44 -29.29 -31.52
C ASP A 519 -21.88 -29.80 -31.37
N GLU A 520 -22.08 -31.09 -31.15
CA GLU A 520 -23.41 -31.71 -30.97
C GLU A 520 -24.10 -31.30 -29.66
N ASN A 521 -23.34 -30.98 -28.62
CA ASN A 521 -23.86 -30.68 -27.28
C ASN A 521 -23.85 -29.18 -26.97
N THR A 522 -23.25 -28.35 -27.83
CA THR A 522 -23.28 -26.90 -27.68
C THR A 522 -24.67 -26.40 -28.11
N PRO A 523 -25.45 -25.80 -27.20
CA PRO A 523 -26.80 -25.35 -27.53
C PRO A 523 -26.73 -24.26 -28.62
N GLU A 524 -27.56 -24.38 -29.66
CA GLU A 524 -27.75 -23.30 -30.63
C GLU A 524 -28.15 -22.03 -29.87
N GLU A 525 -27.35 -20.97 -30.00
CA GLU A 525 -27.73 -19.68 -29.42
C GLU A 525 -29.09 -19.29 -30.00
N PRO A 526 -30.12 -19.05 -29.15
CA PRO A 526 -31.36 -18.50 -29.67
C PRO A 526 -31.03 -17.18 -30.35
N GLU A 527 -31.47 -16.98 -31.60
CA GLU A 527 -31.36 -15.69 -32.30
C GLU A 527 -31.83 -14.58 -31.37
N ARG A 528 -30.88 -13.91 -30.72
CA ARG A 528 -31.19 -12.78 -29.85
C ARG A 528 -31.55 -11.66 -30.80
N ALA A 529 -32.86 -11.35 -30.90
CA ALA A 529 -33.31 -10.09 -31.42
C ALA A 529 -32.42 -8.98 -30.83
N PRO A 530 -31.93 -8.02 -31.64
CA PRO A 530 -31.01 -7.00 -31.17
C PRO A 530 -31.57 -6.39 -29.90
N ARG A 531 -30.82 -6.52 -28.80
CA ARG A 531 -31.19 -5.85 -27.56
C ARG A 531 -31.28 -4.37 -27.89
N ASN A 532 -32.50 -3.82 -27.90
CA ASN A 532 -32.67 -2.39 -27.70
C ASN A 532 -32.06 -2.13 -26.32
N LEU A 533 -30.80 -1.70 -26.30
CA LEU A 533 -30.23 -0.99 -25.18
C LEU A 533 -31.21 0.16 -24.94
N GLY A 534 -32.06 0.00 -23.93
CA GLY A 534 -32.81 1.13 -23.40
C GLY A 534 -31.78 2.21 -23.13
N ASN A 535 -32.03 3.42 -23.63
CA ASN A 535 -31.16 4.58 -23.39
C ASN A 535 -30.78 4.54 -21.91
N VAL A 536 -29.50 4.25 -21.65
CA VAL A 536 -28.94 4.53 -20.34
C VAL A 536 -29.21 6.01 -20.17
N GLU A 537 -30.08 6.36 -19.22
CA GLU A 537 -30.15 7.74 -18.74
C GLU A 537 -28.72 8.03 -18.28
N ALA A 538 -27.97 8.69 -19.16
CA ALA A 538 -26.72 9.30 -18.81
C ALA A 538 -27.03 10.08 -17.53
N GLN A 539 -26.37 9.70 -16.43
CA GLN A 539 -26.45 10.48 -15.22
C GLN A 539 -26.29 11.94 -15.63
N VAL A 540 -27.35 12.70 -15.40
CA VAL A 540 -27.43 14.10 -15.78
C VAL A 540 -26.21 14.77 -15.15
N LYS A 541 -25.17 15.00 -15.96
CA LYS A 541 -24.10 15.92 -15.61
C LYS A 541 -24.81 17.22 -15.23
N PRO A 542 -24.56 17.79 -14.04
CA PRO A 542 -25.21 19.03 -13.66
C PRO A 542 -24.90 20.06 -14.74
N GLN A 543 -25.95 20.54 -15.41
CA GLN A 543 -25.81 21.66 -16.33
C GLN A 543 -25.49 22.92 -15.53
N SER A 544 -24.44 23.60 -15.99
CA SER A 544 -24.34 25.06 -16.00
C SER A 544 -24.22 25.76 -14.64
N THR A 545 -23.14 25.46 -13.93
CA THR A 545 -22.29 26.53 -13.40
C THR A 545 -20.95 26.42 -14.12
N ARG A 546 -20.56 27.49 -14.82
CA ARG A 546 -19.24 27.61 -15.47
C ARG A 546 -18.18 27.18 -14.47
N SER A 547 -17.38 26.16 -14.79
CA SER A 547 -16.34 25.71 -13.87
C SER A 547 -15.24 26.76 -13.86
N ILE A 548 -14.68 27.04 -12.69
CA ILE A 548 -13.51 27.92 -12.59
C ILE A 548 -12.31 27.33 -13.35
N PHE A 549 -12.32 26.04 -13.67
CA PHE A 549 -11.24 25.41 -14.45
C PHE A 549 -11.38 25.62 -15.97
N ASP A 550 -12.47 26.23 -16.45
CA ASP A 550 -12.76 26.40 -17.88
C ASP A 550 -11.70 27.23 -18.62
N ASP A 551 -10.93 28.05 -17.93
CA ASP A 551 -9.88 28.94 -18.47
C ASP A 551 -8.46 28.58 -17.99
N VAL A 552 -8.28 27.44 -17.30
CA VAL A 552 -6.98 27.02 -16.75
C VAL A 552 -5.89 26.89 -17.83
N ASP A 553 -6.30 26.58 -19.06
CA ASP A 553 -5.47 26.41 -20.25
C ASP A 553 -5.58 27.56 -21.27
N ALA A 554 -6.21 28.68 -20.90
CA ALA A 554 -6.24 29.91 -21.69
C ALA A 554 -4.91 30.68 -21.61
N ASN A 555 -4.55 31.42 -22.68
CA ASN A 555 -3.35 32.26 -22.74
C ASN A 555 -3.42 33.42 -21.72
N GLU A 556 -2.28 33.81 -21.14
CA GLU A 556 -2.10 35.17 -20.65
C GLU A 556 -1.77 36.03 -21.87
N ASP A 557 -2.73 36.83 -22.32
CA ASP A 557 -2.38 37.99 -23.14
C ASP A 557 -1.61 38.92 -22.20
N VAL A 558 -0.29 38.96 -22.34
CA VAL A 558 0.53 40.01 -21.76
C VAL A 558 0.15 41.29 -22.50
N GLU A 559 -0.84 42.01 -21.96
CA GLU A 559 -1.00 43.44 -22.25
C GLU A 559 0.28 44.13 -21.77
N THR A 560 1.18 44.33 -22.73
CA THR A 560 2.27 45.28 -22.62
C THR A 560 1.67 46.65 -22.95
N GLU A 561 1.34 47.43 -21.92
CA GLU A 561 1.25 48.89 -22.03
C GLU A 561 2.55 49.54 -21.60
#